data_AF-A0A7Y9GAH7-F1
#
_entry.id   AF-A0A7Y9GAH7-F1
#
_cell.length_a   1.000
_cell.length_b   1.000
_cell.length_c   1.000
_cell.angle_alpha   90.00
_cell.angle_beta   90.00
_cell.angle_gamma   90.00
#
_symmetry.space_group_name_H-M   'P 1'
#
loop_
_entity.id
_entity.type
_entity.pdbx_description
1 polymer ?
#
loop_
_entity_poly.entity_id
_entity_poly.type
_entity_poly.pdbx_seq_one_letter_code
_entity_poly.pdbx_strand_id
1 'polypeptide(L)'
;MPLATGLAAAALVGLLTLLATARRGRFRDRSNDRHPESLTAVLDPGDEEYLAWLADHHWPADEYLDLEHEWRIELEFGEPAAHYESPLCPRCDLRREDVWPCPACGRLLHSSCGHGMRRRAVERPYRTHGTNSEAVVAEWICTDCTAVVGLDVDHGGEPDGGILR
;
A
#
# COMPACT_ATOMS: atom_id res chain seq x y z
N MET A 1 44.45 -44.73 -23.93
CA MET A 1 44.36 -43.94 -22.67
C MET A 1 42.90 -43.74 -22.26
N PRO A 2 42.18 -44.77 -21.79
CA PRO A 2 40.73 -44.67 -21.52
C PRO A 2 40.36 -44.40 -20.05
N LEU A 3 41.33 -44.42 -19.13
CA LEU A 3 41.09 -44.23 -17.68
C LEU A 3 40.87 -42.76 -17.29
N ALA A 4 41.44 -41.81 -18.03
CA ALA A 4 41.33 -40.38 -17.73
C ALA A 4 39.92 -39.82 -18.01
N THR A 5 39.23 -40.36 -19.01
CA THR A 5 37.86 -39.93 -19.39
C THR A 5 36.80 -40.43 -18.42
N GLY A 6 37.00 -41.61 -17.80
CA GLY A 6 36.07 -42.15 -16.79
C GLY A 6 36.05 -41.34 -15.50
N LEU A 7 37.22 -40.87 -15.03
CA LEU A 7 37.33 -40.03 -13.83
C LEU A 7 36.77 -38.63 -14.04
N ALA A 8 36.98 -38.04 -15.23
CA ALA A 8 36.39 -36.74 -15.57
C ALA A 8 34.85 -36.79 -15.62
N ALA A 9 34.28 -37.87 -16.17
CA ALA A 9 32.84 -38.07 -16.22
C ALA A 9 32.24 -38.28 -14.81
N ALA A 10 32.90 -39.08 -13.95
CA ALA A 10 32.46 -39.27 -12.57
C ALA A 10 32.54 -37.99 -11.73
N ALA A 11 33.59 -37.17 -11.93
CA ALA A 11 33.72 -35.87 -11.27
C ALA A 11 32.64 -34.87 -11.73
N LEU A 12 32.31 -34.85 -13.03
CA LEU A 12 31.22 -34.03 -13.57
C LEU A 12 29.85 -34.47 -13.04
N VAL A 13 29.58 -35.77 -12.95
CA VAL A 13 28.33 -36.28 -12.38
C VAL A 13 28.25 -35.98 -10.88
N GLY A 14 29.36 -36.08 -10.14
CA GLY A 14 29.46 -35.68 -8.73
C GLY A 14 29.21 -34.18 -8.52
N LEU A 15 29.79 -33.33 -9.38
CA LEU A 15 29.59 -31.89 -9.34
C LEU A 15 28.15 -31.50 -9.70
N LEU A 16 27.56 -32.13 -10.73
CA LEU A 16 26.17 -31.90 -11.13
C LEU A 16 25.18 -32.37 -10.07
N THR A 17 25.46 -33.48 -9.37
CA THR A 17 24.63 -33.94 -8.26
C THR A 17 24.75 -33.03 -7.03
N LEU A 18 25.95 -32.53 -6.70
CA LEU A 18 26.15 -31.51 -5.66
C LEU A 18 25.45 -30.18 -5.98
N LEU A 19 25.52 -29.72 -7.24
CA LEU A 19 24.81 -28.51 -7.68
C LEU A 19 23.29 -28.71 -7.68
N ALA A 20 22.80 -29.91 -8.04
CA ALA A 20 21.38 -30.24 -8.01
C ALA A 20 20.83 -30.36 -6.58
N THR A 21 21.61 -30.89 -5.62
CA THR A 21 21.22 -30.95 -4.21
C THR A 21 21.31 -29.58 -3.54
N ALA A 22 22.32 -28.77 -3.86
CA ALA A 22 22.40 -27.37 -3.40
C ALA A 22 21.25 -26.50 -3.94
N ARG A 23 20.86 -26.69 -5.21
CA ARG A 23 19.67 -26.04 -5.77
C ARG A 23 18.38 -26.54 -5.13
N ARG A 24 18.23 -27.84 -4.88
CA ARG A 24 17.03 -28.39 -4.19
C ARG A 24 16.95 -27.94 -2.73
N GLY A 25 18.07 -27.78 -2.04
CA GLY A 25 18.11 -27.21 -0.69
C GLY A 25 17.60 -25.76 -0.66
N ARG A 26 17.99 -24.95 -1.66
CA ARG A 26 17.44 -23.58 -1.83
C ARG A 26 16.00 -23.54 -2.36
N PHE A 27 15.52 -24.58 -3.04
CA PHE A 27 14.17 -24.61 -3.62
C PHE A 27 13.13 -25.29 -2.72
N ARG A 28 13.54 -26.11 -1.74
CA ARG A 28 12.63 -26.73 -0.76
C ARG A 28 12.18 -25.79 0.35
N ASP A 29 12.60 -24.54 0.32
CA ASP A 29 12.06 -23.45 1.11
C ASP A 29 11.24 -22.48 0.24
N ARG A 30 10.44 -23.04 -0.69
CA ARG A 30 9.57 -22.23 -1.55
C ARG A 30 8.18 -22.81 -1.75
N SER A 31 7.69 -23.54 -0.74
CA SER A 31 6.28 -23.91 -0.66
C SER A 31 5.78 -23.82 0.77
N ASN A 32 5.53 -22.59 1.22
CA ASN A 32 4.34 -22.30 1.99
C ASN A 32 3.58 -21.23 1.20
N ASP A 33 2.33 -21.55 0.85
CA ASP A 33 1.33 -20.61 0.36
C ASP A 33 1.05 -19.53 1.42
N ARG A 34 1.97 -18.57 1.56
CA ARG A 34 1.79 -17.40 2.39
C ARG A 34 2.08 -16.18 1.51
N HIS A 35 1.05 -15.37 1.30
CA HIS A 35 1.18 -14.00 0.83
C HIS A 35 2.28 -13.30 1.66
N PRO A 36 3.09 -12.41 1.06
CA PRO A 36 4.52 -12.30 1.33
C PRO A 36 4.83 -12.02 2.80
N GLU A 37 5.99 -12.53 3.24
CA GLU A 37 6.71 -12.03 4.41
C GLU A 37 6.52 -10.50 4.45
N SER A 38 5.99 -10.00 5.57
CA SER A 38 5.57 -8.61 5.82
C SER A 38 6.23 -7.54 4.93
N LEU A 39 5.47 -6.52 4.51
CA LEU A 39 6.01 -5.24 3.97
C LEU A 39 7.02 -4.55 4.92
N THR A 40 7.17 -5.06 6.14
CA THR A 40 8.12 -4.62 7.17
C THR A 40 9.12 -5.70 7.58
N ALA A 41 9.28 -6.77 6.80
CA ALA A 41 10.29 -7.78 7.07
C ALA A 41 11.67 -7.11 7.05
N VAL A 42 12.41 -7.23 8.16
CA VAL A 42 13.79 -6.76 8.23
C VAL A 42 14.62 -7.66 7.32
N LEU A 43 15.22 -7.07 6.30
CA LEU A 43 16.02 -7.78 5.33
C LEU A 43 17.46 -7.93 5.85
N ASP A 44 18.15 -8.97 5.40
CA ASP A 44 19.60 -9.05 5.59
C ASP A 44 20.27 -7.95 4.74
N PRO A 45 21.38 -7.33 5.21
CA PRO A 45 22.00 -6.20 4.51
C PRO A 45 22.37 -6.48 3.04
N GLY A 46 22.75 -7.72 2.71
CA GLY A 46 23.07 -8.10 1.33
C GLY A 46 21.85 -8.17 0.42
N ASP A 47 20.68 -8.52 0.97
CA ASP A 47 19.43 -8.53 0.22
C ASP A 47 18.93 -7.10 0.01
N GLU A 48 19.11 -6.21 1.00
CA GLU A 48 18.85 -4.77 0.85
C GLU A 48 19.72 -4.16 -0.25
N GLU A 49 21.03 -4.41 -0.23
CA GLU A 49 21.96 -3.93 -1.27
C GLU A 49 21.61 -4.45 -2.66
N TYR A 50 21.22 -5.72 -2.76
CA TYR A 50 20.79 -6.32 -4.03
C TYR A 50 19.51 -5.67 -4.56
N LEU A 51 18.53 -5.41 -3.70
CA LEU A 51 17.28 -4.75 -4.09
C LEU A 51 17.50 -3.29 -4.46
N ALA A 52 18.35 -2.57 -3.72
CA ALA A 52 18.75 -1.20 -4.06
C ALA A 52 19.43 -1.14 -5.44
N TRP A 53 20.34 -2.08 -5.72
CA TRP A 53 20.96 -2.20 -7.04
C TRP A 53 19.93 -2.51 -8.14
N LEU A 54 18.98 -3.40 -7.87
CA LEU A 54 17.94 -3.76 -8.84
C LEU A 54 17.03 -2.57 -9.16
N ALA A 55 16.68 -1.78 -8.14
CA ALA A 55 15.89 -0.57 -8.30
C ALA A 55 16.63 0.48 -9.15
N ASP A 56 17.89 0.77 -8.83
CA ASP A 56 18.73 1.69 -9.61
C ASP A 56 18.85 1.28 -11.09
N HIS A 57 19.01 -0.04 -11.34
CA HIS A 57 19.15 -0.55 -12.69
C HIS A 57 17.85 -0.48 -13.52
N HIS A 58 16.70 -0.78 -12.91
CA HIS A 58 15.42 -0.84 -13.61
C HIS A 58 14.65 0.47 -13.62
N TRP A 59 14.97 1.38 -12.72
CA TRP A 59 14.30 2.66 -12.54
C TRP A 59 15.29 3.83 -12.39
N PRO A 60 16.16 4.07 -13.40
CA PRO A 60 17.25 5.05 -13.29
C PRO A 60 16.79 6.51 -13.23
N ALA A 61 15.50 6.78 -13.45
CA ALA A 61 14.86 8.09 -13.33
C ALA A 61 13.63 7.96 -12.42
N ASP A 62 13.85 7.46 -11.20
CA ASP A 62 12.79 7.30 -10.22
C ASP A 62 12.38 8.65 -9.62
N GLU A 63 11.29 9.19 -10.18
CA GLU A 63 10.66 10.43 -9.73
C GLU A 63 10.32 10.39 -8.23
N TYR A 64 10.08 9.21 -7.63
CA TYR A 64 9.83 9.10 -6.20
C TYR A 64 11.09 9.23 -5.35
N LEU A 65 12.23 8.73 -5.83
CA LEU A 65 13.53 8.89 -5.17
C LEU A 65 13.98 10.36 -5.19
N ASP A 66 13.75 11.06 -6.30
CA ASP A 66 14.01 12.49 -6.40
C ASP A 66 13.13 13.28 -5.41
N LEU A 67 11.83 12.97 -5.33
CA LEU A 67 10.92 13.56 -4.34
C LEU A 67 11.32 13.23 -2.90
N GLU A 68 11.75 11.99 -2.62
CA GLU A 68 12.22 11.61 -1.28
C GLU A 68 13.45 12.42 -0.88
N HIS A 69 14.38 12.64 -1.82
CA HIS A 69 15.57 13.44 -1.57
C HIS A 69 15.21 14.91 -1.32
N GLU A 70 14.31 15.48 -2.12
CA GLU A 70 13.77 16.83 -1.90
C GLU A 70 13.12 16.96 -0.52
N TRP A 71 12.27 15.99 -0.12
CA TRP A 71 11.64 15.97 1.20
C TRP A 71 12.65 15.81 2.33
N ARG A 72 13.70 15.01 2.15
CA ARG A 72 14.75 14.84 3.17
C ARG A 72 15.50 16.15 3.40
N ILE A 73 15.83 16.87 2.33
CA ILE A 73 16.44 18.21 2.40
C ILE A 73 15.46 19.18 3.09
N GLU A 74 14.19 19.16 2.70
CA GLU A 74 13.16 20.02 3.31
C GLU A 74 12.96 19.71 4.80
N LEU A 75 13.05 18.45 5.23
CA LEU A 75 12.91 18.04 6.63
C LEU A 75 14.16 18.25 7.48
N GLU A 76 15.36 18.19 6.89
CA GLU A 76 16.64 18.45 7.57
C GLU A 76 16.85 19.95 7.84
N PHE A 77 16.31 20.81 6.98
CA PHE A 77 16.46 22.27 7.07
C PHE A 77 15.16 23.05 7.36
N GLY A 78 14.01 22.39 7.32
CA GLY A 78 12.71 22.96 7.67
C GLY A 78 12.47 22.95 9.18
N GLU A 79 11.63 23.87 9.66
CA GLU A 79 11.02 23.70 10.98
C GLU A 79 10.35 22.32 11.03
N PRO A 80 10.46 21.58 12.16
CA PRO A 80 9.80 20.29 12.28
C PRO A 80 8.35 20.47 11.88
N ALA A 81 7.92 19.74 10.84
CA ALA A 81 6.60 19.89 10.25
C ALA A 81 5.58 20.00 11.38
N ALA A 82 5.02 21.21 11.55
CA ALA A 82 4.12 21.48 12.65
C ALA A 82 3.08 20.37 12.65
N HIS A 83 2.93 19.68 13.79
CA HIS A 83 2.02 18.54 13.91
C HIS A 83 0.70 18.95 13.28
N TYR A 84 0.25 18.25 12.23
CA TYR A 84 -0.99 18.60 11.55
C TYR A 84 -2.12 18.58 12.58
N GLU A 85 -2.62 19.75 12.94
CA GLU A 85 -3.75 19.88 13.84
C GLU A 85 -5.04 19.83 13.03
N SER A 86 -5.80 18.74 13.15
CA SER A 86 -7.11 18.66 12.52
C SER A 86 -8.02 19.82 12.95
N PRO A 87 -8.78 20.42 12.02
CA PRO A 87 -9.68 21.52 12.34
C PRO A 87 -10.80 21.09 13.29
N LEU A 88 -11.32 22.05 14.07
CA LEU A 88 -12.51 21.85 14.90
C LEU A 88 -13.75 21.74 14.01
N CYS A 89 -14.52 20.67 14.18
CA CYS A 89 -15.83 20.57 13.55
C CYS A 89 -16.82 21.56 14.20
N PRO A 90 -17.46 22.47 13.44
CA PRO A 90 -18.36 23.48 13.99
C PRO A 90 -19.71 22.93 14.50
N ARG A 91 -19.96 21.62 14.35
CA ARG A 91 -21.21 20.97 14.80
C ARG A 91 -21.07 20.29 16.16
N CYS A 92 -19.93 19.65 16.40
CA CYS A 92 -19.73 18.80 17.58
C CYS A 92 -18.51 19.23 18.41
N ASP A 93 -17.79 20.27 17.98
CA ASP A 93 -16.62 20.83 18.64
C ASP A 93 -15.49 19.83 18.91
N LEU A 94 -15.40 18.78 18.09
CA LEU A 94 -14.33 17.78 18.15
C LEU A 94 -13.29 18.05 17.06
N ARG A 95 -12.02 17.90 17.42
CA ARG A 95 -10.92 17.72 16.46
C ARG A 95 -10.75 16.23 16.23
N ARG A 96 -10.88 15.81 14.99
CA ARG A 96 -10.67 14.42 14.58
C ARG A 96 -10.00 14.37 13.22
N GLU A 97 -9.31 13.28 12.94
CA GLU A 97 -8.63 13.03 11.66
C GLU A 97 -9.62 13.04 10.48
N ASP A 98 -10.89 12.75 10.76
CA ASP A 98 -11.99 12.77 9.81
C ASP A 98 -12.72 14.12 9.76
N VAL A 99 -12.05 15.23 10.10
CA VAL A 99 -12.50 16.60 9.80
C VAL A 99 -11.57 17.21 8.75
N TRP A 100 -12.11 17.57 7.58
CA TRP A 100 -11.32 18.10 6.47
C TRP A 100 -12.09 19.14 5.64
N PRO A 101 -11.42 20.05 4.93
CA PRO A 101 -12.08 20.97 4.02
C PRO A 101 -12.51 20.26 2.72
N CYS A 102 -13.67 20.63 2.17
CA CYS A 102 -14.10 20.19 0.86
C CYS A 102 -13.07 20.65 -0.19
N PRO A 103 -12.54 19.77 -1.06
CA PRO A 103 -11.52 20.15 -2.03
C PRO A 103 -12.04 21.14 -3.09
N ALA A 104 -13.36 21.20 -3.30
CA ALA A 104 -13.96 22.08 -4.30
C ALA A 104 -14.32 23.49 -3.78
N CYS A 105 -14.71 23.63 -2.51
CA CYS A 105 -15.17 24.93 -1.97
C CYS A 105 -14.63 25.29 -0.59
N GLY A 106 -13.82 24.45 0.04
CA GLY A 106 -13.22 24.70 1.35
C GLY A 106 -14.14 24.53 2.56
N ARG A 107 -15.44 24.25 2.37
CA ARG A 107 -16.37 23.99 3.48
C ARG A 107 -15.88 22.82 4.34
N LEU A 108 -15.86 22.97 5.66
CA LEU A 108 -15.50 21.88 6.56
C LEU A 108 -16.52 20.73 6.49
N LEU A 109 -15.97 19.52 6.41
CA LEU A 109 -16.64 18.24 6.31
C LEU A 109 -16.23 17.39 7.51
N HIS A 110 -17.15 16.62 8.07
CA HIS A 110 -16.86 15.68 9.14
C HIS A 110 -17.68 14.40 8.92
N SER A 111 -17.05 13.28 8.59
CA SER A 111 -17.77 12.03 8.29
C SER A 111 -18.45 11.42 9.51
N SER A 112 -17.79 11.38 10.68
CA SER A 112 -18.39 10.78 11.87
C SER A 112 -19.71 11.44 12.30
N CYS A 113 -19.83 12.77 12.19
CA CYS A 113 -21.05 13.50 12.59
C CYS A 113 -21.91 13.98 11.42
N GLY A 114 -21.48 13.68 10.18
CA GLY A 114 -22.14 14.10 8.94
C GLY A 114 -22.19 15.61 8.72
N HIS A 115 -21.30 16.40 9.32
CA HIS A 115 -21.30 17.84 9.08
C HIS A 115 -20.84 18.16 7.65
N GLY A 116 -21.52 19.11 6.99
CA GLY A 116 -21.14 19.61 5.67
C GLY A 116 -21.37 18.63 4.51
N MET A 117 -21.89 17.43 4.79
CA MET A 117 -22.09 16.39 3.78
C MET A 117 -23.46 15.71 3.91
N ARG A 118 -23.94 15.14 2.82
CA ARG A 118 -25.15 14.33 2.77
C ARG A 118 -24.91 13.07 1.93
N ARG A 119 -25.51 11.96 2.34
CA ARG A 119 -25.48 10.71 1.58
C ARG A 119 -26.51 10.74 0.44
N ARG A 120 -26.13 10.26 -0.73
CA ARG A 120 -26.99 10.02 -1.90
C ARG A 120 -26.80 8.59 -2.38
N ALA A 121 -27.84 7.76 -2.25
CA ALA A 121 -27.82 6.42 -2.84
C ALA A 121 -27.66 6.51 -4.37
N VAL A 122 -26.87 5.62 -4.95
CA VAL A 122 -26.74 5.53 -6.42
C VAL A 122 -27.75 4.52 -6.96
N GLU A 123 -28.45 4.90 -8.03
CA GLU A 123 -29.49 4.04 -8.63
C GLU A 123 -28.92 2.76 -9.23
N ARG A 124 -27.70 2.86 -9.78
CA ARG A 124 -26.97 1.74 -10.38
C ARG A 124 -25.59 1.68 -9.74
N PRO A 125 -25.34 0.72 -8.84
CA PRO A 125 -24.02 0.54 -8.25
C PRO A 125 -22.95 0.40 -9.33
N TYR A 126 -21.86 1.14 -9.16
CA TYR A 126 -20.70 1.11 -10.05
C TYR A 126 -19.47 0.65 -9.27
N ARG A 127 -18.40 0.25 -9.96
CA ARG A 127 -17.20 -0.27 -9.31
C ARG A 127 -16.10 0.78 -9.25
N THR A 128 -15.37 0.82 -8.13
CA THR A 128 -14.11 1.55 -8.04
C THR A 128 -13.07 0.92 -8.98
N HIS A 129 -12.17 1.75 -9.50
CA HIS A 129 -11.04 1.28 -10.30
C HIS A 129 -9.90 0.86 -9.35
N GLY A 130 -9.44 -0.40 -9.45
CA GLY A 130 -8.33 -0.92 -8.64
C GLY A 130 -8.33 -2.44 -8.56
N THR A 131 -7.28 -2.99 -7.94
CA THR A 131 -7.07 -4.45 -7.77
C THR A 131 -8.18 -5.12 -6.96
N ASN A 132 -8.82 -4.38 -6.04
CA ASN A 132 -9.97 -4.81 -5.25
C ASN A 132 -11.18 -3.93 -5.55
N SER A 133 -11.85 -4.19 -6.67
CA SER A 133 -12.98 -3.38 -7.11
C SER A 133 -14.22 -3.58 -6.21
N GLU A 134 -14.62 -2.54 -5.49
CA GLU A 134 -15.79 -2.56 -4.60
C GLU A 134 -16.99 -1.90 -5.28
N ALA A 135 -18.21 -2.35 -4.96
CA ALA A 135 -19.42 -1.78 -5.51
C ALA A 135 -19.83 -0.54 -4.71
N VAL A 136 -19.81 0.64 -5.33
CA VAL A 136 -20.30 1.88 -4.75
C VAL A 136 -21.83 1.84 -4.71
N VAL A 137 -22.40 1.94 -3.51
CA VAL A 137 -23.85 1.94 -3.27
C VAL A 137 -24.41 3.32 -2.90
N ALA A 138 -23.53 4.24 -2.48
CA ALA A 138 -23.89 5.65 -2.31
C ALA A 138 -22.68 6.57 -2.41
N GLU A 139 -22.97 7.86 -2.52
CA GLU A 139 -22.00 8.94 -2.58
C GLU A 139 -22.24 9.93 -1.45
N TRP A 140 -21.17 10.40 -0.83
CA TRP A 140 -21.20 11.54 0.07
C TRP A 140 -21.00 12.81 -0.73
N ILE A 141 -21.96 13.72 -0.62
CA ILE A 141 -22.05 14.96 -1.38
C ILE A 141 -21.88 16.14 -0.44
N CYS A 142 -20.98 17.08 -0.79
CA CYS A 142 -20.88 18.34 -0.07
C CYS A 142 -22.21 19.10 -0.16
N THR A 143 -22.71 19.60 0.97
CA THR A 143 -24.00 20.32 1.03
C THR A 143 -23.94 21.73 0.46
N ASP A 144 -22.77 22.21 0.07
CA ASP A 144 -22.53 23.56 -0.41
C ASP A 144 -22.30 23.62 -1.93
N CYS A 145 -21.27 22.94 -2.42
CA CYS A 145 -20.89 22.94 -3.84
C CYS A 145 -21.36 21.71 -4.62
N THR A 146 -22.01 20.74 -3.95
CA THR A 146 -22.52 19.49 -4.54
C THR A 146 -21.45 18.53 -5.09
N ALA A 147 -20.17 18.77 -4.83
CA ALA A 147 -19.09 17.85 -5.17
C ALA A 147 -19.25 16.51 -4.44
N VAL A 148 -18.88 15.41 -5.10
CA VAL A 148 -18.70 14.10 -4.46
C VAL A 148 -17.40 14.15 -3.65
N VAL A 149 -17.49 13.87 -2.36
CA VAL A 149 -16.39 13.99 -1.39
C VAL A 149 -16.07 12.68 -0.67
N GLY A 150 -16.82 11.62 -0.97
CA GLY A 150 -16.60 10.28 -0.45
C GLY A 150 -17.51 9.27 -1.12
N LEU A 151 -17.11 8.01 -1.08
CA LEU A 151 -17.86 6.88 -1.63
C LEU A 151 -18.24 5.95 -0.47
N ASP A 152 -19.45 5.41 -0.55
CA ASP A 152 -19.94 4.37 0.34
C ASP A 152 -20.08 3.09 -0.47
N VAL A 153 -19.34 2.06 -0.07
CA VAL A 153 -19.15 0.82 -0.82
C VAL A 153 -19.81 -0.34 -0.09
N ASP A 154 -20.29 -1.31 -0.85
CA ASP A 154 -20.84 -2.55 -0.29
C ASP A 154 -19.69 -3.41 0.26
N HIS A 155 -19.53 -3.40 1.57
CA HIS A 155 -18.56 -4.22 2.29
C HIS A 155 -18.98 -5.70 2.41
N GLY A 156 -20.07 -6.12 1.77
CA GLY A 156 -20.48 -7.51 1.78
C GLY A 156 -20.96 -7.95 3.15
N GLY A 157 -22.04 -7.33 3.64
CA GLY A 157 -22.92 -7.91 4.67
C GLY A 157 -22.24 -8.53 5.90
N GLU A 158 -21.27 -7.86 6.53
CA GLU A 158 -21.16 -8.03 7.98
C GLU A 158 -22.31 -7.23 8.62
N PRO A 159 -23.16 -7.87 9.45
CA PRO A 159 -24.31 -7.19 10.02
C PRO A 159 -23.82 -6.00 10.85
N ASP A 160 -24.34 -4.81 10.54
CA ASP A 160 -24.24 -3.59 11.32
C ASP A 160 -24.29 -3.97 12.81
N GLY A 161 -23.14 -3.85 13.47
CA GLY A 161 -23.03 -3.94 14.92
C GLY A 161 -23.90 -2.84 15.49
N GLY A 162 -25.14 -3.19 15.79
CA GLY A 162 -26.20 -2.25 16.09
C GLY A 162 -25.79 -1.27 17.17
N ILE A 163 -25.66 0.01 16.79
CA ILE A 163 -25.76 1.10 17.74
C ILE A 163 -27.26 1.34 17.92
N LEU A 164 -27.84 0.52 18.80
CA LEU A 164 -29.18 0.71 19.33
C LEU A 164 -29.18 1.92 20.27
N ARG A 165 -29.98 2.92 19.89
CA ARG A 165 -30.73 3.91 20.71
C ARG A 165 -29.95 4.93 21.54
#